data_AF-A0A969BTR7-F1
#
_entry.id   AF-A0A969BTR7-F1
#
_cell.length_a   1.000
_cell.length_b   1.000
_cell.length_c   1.000
_cell.angle_alpha   90.00
_cell.angle_beta   90.00
_cell.angle_gamma   90.00
#
_symmetry.space_group_name_H-M   'P 1'
#
loop_
_entity.id
_entity.type
_entity.pdbx_description
1 polymer ?
#
loop_
_entity_poly.entity_id
_entity_poly.type
_entity_poly.pdbx_seq_one_letter_code
_entity_poly.pdbx_strand_id
1 'polypeptide(L)' 'MALEVEAGVHFWCACGRSSHPPFCDGSHKGTGLQPLKYEVAEKKTIWWCQCKHSANPPLCDGSHKSLP' A
#
# COMPACT_ATOMS: atom_id res chain seq x y z
N MET A 1 -5.80 6.11 2.44
CA MET A 1 -6.26 5.81 3.82
C MET A 1 -5.13 6.08 4.79
N ALA A 2 -5.39 6.75 5.91
CA ALA A 2 -4.40 6.91 6.98
C ALA A 2 -4.42 5.69 7.91
N LEU A 3 -3.24 5.18 8.26
CA LEU A 3 -3.08 4.12 9.25
C LEU A 3 -1.82 4.39 10.08
N GLU A 4 -1.93 4.25 11.40
CA GLU A 4 -0.76 4.23 12.28
C GLU A 4 -0.06 2.88 12.17
N VAL A 5 1.26 2.89 11.99
CA VAL A 5 2.06 1.69 11.79
C VAL A 5 3.29 1.72 12.70
N GLU A 6 3.64 0.57 13.25
CA GLU A 6 4.84 0.39 14.05
C GLU A 6 6.11 0.41 13.19
N ALA A 7 7.26 0.62 13.84
CA ALA A 7 8.57 0.46 13.20
C ALA A 7 8.73 -0.94 12.60
N GLY A 8 9.44 -1.02 11.48
CA GLY A 8 9.74 -2.27 10.79
C GLY A 8 9.39 -2.26 9.30
N VAL A 9 9.44 -3.45 8.72
CA VAL A 9 9.20 -3.66 7.29
C VAL A 9 7.75 -4.05 7.06
N HIS A 10 7.07 -3.27 6.22
CA HIS A 10 5.70 -3.52 5.80
C HIS A 10 5.66 -3.77 4.30
N PHE A 11 4.79 -4.68 3.87
CA PHE A 11 4.60 -4.98 2.46
C PHE A 11 3.27 -4.42 1.99
N TRP A 12 3.31 -3.36 1.18
CA TRP A 12 2.11 -2.76 0.62
C TRP A 12 1.55 -3.60 -0.53
N CYS A 13 0.24 -3.78 -0.56
CA CYS A 13 -0.45 -4.52 -1.60
C CYS A 13 -0.52 -3.71 -2.90
N ALA A 14 0.26 -4.10 -3.91
CA ALA A 14 0.18 -3.51 -5.25
C ALA A 14 -0.95 -4.09 -6.12
N CYS A 15 -1.35 -5.35 -5.86
CA CYS A 15 -2.29 -6.06 -6.75
C CYS A 15 -3.77 -5.70 -6.57
N GLY A 16 -4.14 -5.03 -5.47
CA GLY A 16 -5.54 -4.68 -5.18
C GLY A 16 -6.43 -5.85 -4.72
N ARG A 17 -5.90 -7.08 -4.57
CA ARG A 17 -6.68 -8.28 -4.23
C ARG A 17 -6.61 -8.69 -2.74
N SER A 18 -5.89 -7.93 -1.92
CA SER A 18 -5.74 -8.26 -0.49
C SER A 18 -7.06 -8.09 0.26
N SER A 19 -7.39 -9.03 1.13
CA SER A 19 -8.48 -8.90 2.10
C SER A 19 -8.09 -8.09 3.34
N HIS A 20 -6.80 -7.76 3.48
CA HIS A 20 -6.24 -6.95 4.56
C HIS A 20 -5.53 -5.68 4.03
N PRO A 21 -6.22 -4.81 3.26
CA PRO A 21 -5.62 -3.58 2.78
C PRO A 21 -5.23 -2.65 3.97
N PRO A 22 -4.10 -1.92 3.87
CA PRO A 22 -3.32 -1.67 2.67
C PRO A 22 -2.21 -2.71 2.41
N PHE A 23 -2.06 -3.70 3.29
CA PHE A 23 -0.92 -4.62 3.27
C PHE A 23 -1.17 -5.86 2.41
N CYS A 24 -0.08 -6.50 2.00
CA CYS A 24 -0.10 -7.75 1.27
C CYS A 24 -0.42 -8.92 2.20
N ASP A 25 -1.34 -9.77 1.76
CA ASP A 25 -1.77 -11.00 2.43
C ASP A 25 -1.42 -12.27 1.62
N GLY A 26 -0.70 -12.11 0.50
CA GLY A 26 -0.37 -13.20 -0.44
C GLY A 26 -1.34 -13.36 -1.61
N SER A 27 -2.46 -12.62 -1.65
CA SER A 27 -3.45 -12.68 -2.75
C SER A 27 -2.93 -12.20 -4.12
N HIS A 28 -1.70 -11.69 -4.18
CA HIS A 28 -1.03 -11.31 -5.43
C HIS A 28 -0.55 -12.50 -6.27
N LYS A 29 -0.48 -13.71 -5.70
CA LYS A 29 -0.04 -14.92 -6.42
C LYS A 29 -0.88 -15.12 -7.70
N GLY A 30 -0.20 -15.42 -8.81
CA GLY A 30 -0.83 -15.60 -10.12
C GLY A 30 -1.17 -14.32 -10.89
N THR A 31 -0.96 -13.12 -10.31
CA THR A 31 -1.21 -11.84 -11.02
C THR A 31 0.01 -11.29 -11.76
N GLY A 32 1.19 -11.85 -11.51
CA GLY A 32 2.47 -11.26 -11.96
C GLY A 32 2.91 -10.01 -11.17
N LEU A 33 2.05 -9.46 -10.32
CA LEU A 33 2.36 -8.31 -9.47
C LEU A 33 3.00 -8.75 -8.15
N GLN A 34 3.91 -7.93 -7.63
CA GLN A 34 4.60 -8.15 -6.36
C GLN A 34 4.28 -7.01 -5.38
N PRO A 35 4.22 -7.28 -4.07
CA PRO A 35 4.05 -6.22 -3.08
C PRO A 35 5.29 -5.33 -3.00
N LEU A 36 5.09 -4.06 -2.62
CA LEU A 36 6.18 -3.12 -2.43
C LEU A 36 6.64 -3.12 -0.97
N LYS A 37 7.95 -3.34 -0.75
CA LYS A 37 8.58 -3.22 0.56
C LYS A 37 8.63 -1.75 0.97
N TYR A 38 8.18 -1.42 2.18
CA TYR A 38 8.28 -0.10 2.77
C TYR A 38 8.80 -0.21 4.21
N GLU A 39 9.87 0.52 4.50
CA GLU A 39 10.51 0.50 5.81
C GLU A 39 10.10 1.72 6.63
N VAL A 40 9.66 1.46 7.85
CA VAL A 40 9.20 2.46 8.81
C VAL A 40 10.23 2.51 9.94
N ALA A 41 10.94 3.63 10.08
CA ALA A 41 11.96 3.78 11.11
C ALA A 41 11.39 3.82 12.53
N GLU A 42 10.23 4.47 12.70
CA GLU A 42 9.56 4.65 13.98
C GLU A 42 8.04 4.70 13.78
N LYS A 43 7.30 4.45 14.87
CA LYS A 43 5.85 4.45 14.86
C LYS A 43 5.31 5.79 14.33
N LYS A 44 4.51 5.74 13.25
CA LYS A 44 3.93 6.95 12.65
C LYS A 44 2.66 6.65 11.87
N THR A 45 1.86 7.70 11.64
CA THR A 45 0.72 7.65 10.73
C THR A 45 1.17 7.83 9.29
N ILE A 46 0.76 6.91 8.42
CA ILE A 46 1.08 6.93 6.99
C ILE A 46 -0.20 6.92 6.18
N TRP A 47 -0.23 7.77 5.15
CA TRP A 47 -1.28 7.77 4.14
C TRP A 47 -0.94 6.77 3.05
N TRP A 48 -1.55 5.60 3.08
CA TRP A 48 -1.34 4.53 2.11
C TRP A 48 -2.25 4.71 0.89
N CYS A 49 -1.70 4.44 -0.30
CA CYS A 49 -2.47 4.35 -1.53
C CYS A 49 -3.36 3.10 -1.50
N GLN A 50 -4.64 3.27 -1.80
CA GLN A 50 -5.56 2.14 -1.97
C GLN A 50 -6.13 2.02 -3.38
N CYS A 51 -6.17 3.12 -4.15
CA CYS A 51 -6.63 3.07 -5.54
C CYS A 51 -5.66 2.36 -6.49
N LYS A 52 -4.39 2.19 -6.11
CA LYS A 52 -3.32 1.58 -6.92
C LYS A 52 -2.84 2.42 -8.13
N HIS A 53 -3.25 3.68 -8.19
CA HIS A 53 -2.87 4.64 -9.25
C HIS A 53 -2.00 5.79 -8.73
N SER A 54 -1.33 5.65 -7.59
CA SER A 54 -0.39 6.67 -7.13
C SER A 54 0.86 6.68 -8.01
N ALA A 55 1.37 7.87 -8.31
CA ALA A 55 2.69 8.11 -8.89
C ALA A 55 3.82 8.02 -7.83
N ASN A 56 3.49 7.98 -6.54
CA ASN A 56 4.42 7.80 -5.43
C ASN A 56 4.05 6.58 -4.55
N PRO A 57 3.90 5.37 -5.13
CA PRO A 57 3.59 4.19 -4.34
C PRO A 57 4.72 3.91 -3.33
N PRO A 58 4.40 3.47 -2.11
CA PRO A 58 3.09 2.97 -1.66
C PRO A 58 2.18 4.05 -1.05
N LEU A 59 2.60 5.32 -1.08
CA LEU A 59 1.97 6.43 -0.41
C LEU A 59 0.82 7.02 -1.23
N CYS A 60 -0.11 7.67 -0.54
CA CYS A 60 -1.17 8.42 -1.19
C CYS A 60 -0.67 9.81 -1.62
N ASP A 61 -0.86 10.13 -2.88
CA ASP A 61 -0.58 11.42 -3.51
C ASP A 61 -1.85 12.17 -3.97
N GLY A 62 -3.02 11.56 -3.76
CA GLY A 62 -4.30 12.13 -4.19
C GLY A 62 -4.74 11.74 -5.59
N SER A 63 -4.00 10.91 -6.34
CA SER A 63 -4.37 10.49 -7.72
C SER A 63 -5.76 9.85 -7.82
N HIS A 64 -6.27 9.27 -6.72
CA HIS A 64 -7.65 8.74 -6.66
C HIS A 64 -8.74 9.79 -6.90
N LYS A 65 -8.46 11.09 -6.74
CA LYS A 65 -9.41 12.17 -6.99
C LYS A 65 -9.67 12.41 -8.48
N SER A 66 -8.84 11.85 -9.35
CA SER A 66 -8.90 12.04 -10.81
C SER A 66 -9.19 10.74 -11.56
N LEU A 67 -9.57 9.67 -10.85
CA LEU A 67 -9.99 8.42 -11.47
C LEU A 67 -11.48 8.52 -11.88
N PRO A 68 -11.87 7.89 -13.01
CA PRO A 68 -13.27 7.82 -13.44
C PRO A 68 -14.21 7.15 -12.43
#